data_AF-A0A4Q5LT49-F1
#
_entry.id   AF-A0A4Q5LT49-F1
#
_cell.length_a   1.000
_cell.length_b   1.000
_cell.length_c   1.000
_cell.angle_alpha   90.00
_cell.angle_beta   90.00
_cell.angle_gamma   90.00
#
_symmetry.space_group_name_H-M   'P 1'
#
loop_
_entity.id
_entity.type
_entity.pdbx_description
1 polymer ?
#
loop_
_entity_poly.entity_id
_entity_poly.type
_entity_poly.pdbx_seq_one_letter_code
_entity_poly.pdbx_strand_id
1 'polypeptide(L)'
;MASSFNIDFPGTSNQFVVTANSAITEKGGVFNGNDSKGTFSLDTPIGDIKGSYLILSDTNSPQTHIEVTITDKPFLVPMKKIESTIAGFLMK
;
A
#
# COMPACT_ATOMS: atom_id res chain seq x y z
N MET A 1 6.67 14.67 -7.29
CA MET A 1 7.07 14.82 -5.88
C MET A 1 6.58 13.60 -5.14
N ALA A 2 7.46 12.87 -4.46
CA ALA A 2 7.04 11.75 -3.63
C ALA A 2 6.35 12.28 -2.37
N SER A 3 5.35 11.58 -1.85
CA SER A 3 4.80 11.87 -0.51
C SER A 3 4.46 10.59 0.20
N SER A 4 4.66 10.60 1.52
CA SER A 4 4.43 9.47 2.39
C SER A 4 3.27 9.71 3.35
N PHE A 5 2.64 8.62 3.77
CA PHE A 5 1.61 8.58 4.81
C PHE A 5 1.69 7.24 5.54
N ASN A 6 1.17 7.20 6.76
CA ASN A 6 1.17 5.99 7.59
C ASN A 6 -0.21 5.34 7.59
N ILE A 7 -0.23 4.02 7.66
CA ILE A 7 -1.43 3.20 7.80
C ILE A 7 -1.22 2.16 8.89
N ASP A 8 -2.29 1.86 9.59
CA ASP A 8 -2.35 0.81 10.60
C ASP A 8 -3.16 -0.36 10.06
N PHE A 9 -2.56 -1.55 10.04
CA PHE A 9 -3.21 -2.78 9.62
C PHE A 9 -3.46 -3.69 10.84
N PRO A 10 -4.73 -4.09 11.08
CA PRO A 10 -5.08 -5.01 12.16
C PRO A 10 -4.71 -6.45 11.78
N GLY A 11 -3.44 -6.80 11.96
CA GLY A 11 -2.89 -8.11 11.67
C GLY A 11 -1.36 -8.09 11.65
N THR A 12 -0.77 -9.27 11.41
CA THR A 12 0.70 -9.40 11.33
C THR A 12 1.24 -8.92 9.99
N SER A 13 2.55 -8.67 9.94
CA SER A 13 3.23 -8.19 8.73
C SER A 13 3.04 -9.15 7.54
N ASN A 14 3.01 -10.45 7.81
CA ASN A 14 2.79 -11.46 6.78
C ASN A 14 1.34 -11.45 6.27
N GLN A 15 0.35 -11.22 7.14
CA GLN A 15 -1.04 -11.04 6.73
C GLN A 15 -1.20 -9.79 5.87
N PHE A 16 -0.56 -8.68 6.24
CA PHE A 16 -0.55 -7.47 5.43
C PHE A 16 -0.04 -7.74 4.01
N VAL A 17 1.10 -8.43 3.86
CA VAL A 17 1.69 -8.76 2.56
C VAL A 17 0.71 -9.56 1.69
N VAL A 18 0.07 -10.58 2.26
CA VAL A 18 -0.89 -11.42 1.53
C VAL A 18 -2.13 -10.61 1.13
N THR A 19 -2.70 -9.82 2.04
CA THR A 19 -3.87 -8.97 1.77
C THR A 19 -3.56 -7.89 0.73
N ALA A 20 -2.45 -7.18 0.89
CA ALA A 20 -2.03 -6.14 -0.05
C ALA A 20 -1.77 -6.73 -1.45
N ASN A 21 -1.07 -7.86 -1.53
CA ASN A 21 -0.81 -8.54 -2.80
C ASN A 21 -2.12 -8.93 -3.51
N SER A 22 -3.05 -9.56 -2.79
CA SER A 22 -4.37 -9.92 -3.34
C SER A 22 -5.12 -8.69 -3.83
N ALA A 23 -5.29 -7.68 -2.98
CA ALA A 23 -6.10 -6.50 -3.33
C ALA A 23 -5.51 -5.71 -4.50
N ILE A 24 -4.18 -5.61 -4.60
CA ILE A 24 -3.50 -4.89 -5.68
C ILE A 24 -3.61 -5.67 -6.99
N THR A 25 -3.38 -6.98 -6.97
CA THR A 25 -3.49 -7.83 -8.17
C THR A 25 -4.92 -7.96 -8.67
N GLU A 26 -5.92 -7.99 -7.78
CA GLU A 26 -7.35 -7.95 -8.13
C GLU A 26 -7.76 -6.67 -8.89
N LYS A 27 -7.01 -5.59 -8.71
CA LYS A 27 -7.19 -4.32 -9.44
C LYS A 27 -6.35 -4.23 -10.72
N GLY A 28 -5.72 -5.33 -11.13
CA GLY A 28 -4.82 -5.36 -12.29
C GLY A 28 -3.46 -4.73 -12.03
N GLY A 29 -3.14 -4.45 -10.77
CA GLY A 29 -1.85 -3.91 -10.35
C GLY A 29 -0.78 -4.99 -10.16
N VAL A 30 0.41 -4.55 -9.77
CA VAL A 30 1.55 -5.40 -9.45
C VAL A 30 2.01 -5.07 -8.03
N PHE A 31 2.25 -6.11 -7.23
CA PHE A 31 2.82 -6.00 -5.91
C PHE A 31 4.08 -6.85 -5.82
N ASN A 32 5.16 -6.27 -5.32
CA ASN A 32 6.44 -6.95 -5.20
C ASN A 32 7.10 -6.56 -3.88
N GLY A 33 7.06 -7.45 -2.88
CA GLY A 33 7.62 -7.18 -1.56
C GLY A 33 7.46 -8.33 -0.57
N ASN A 34 7.87 -8.07 0.67
CA ASN A 34 7.89 -9.03 1.78
C ASN A 34 7.42 -8.37 3.09
N ASP A 35 7.50 -9.10 4.20
CA ASP A 35 7.09 -8.68 5.55
C ASP A 35 7.96 -7.57 6.17
N SER A 36 8.80 -6.91 5.38
CA SER A 36 9.56 -5.73 5.79
C SER A 36 9.36 -4.55 4.84
N LYS A 37 9.37 -4.76 3.53
CA LYS A 37 9.26 -3.69 2.52
C LYS A 37 8.89 -4.22 1.15
N GLY A 38 8.45 -3.31 0.28
CA GLY A 38 8.21 -3.61 -1.11
C GLY A 38 7.78 -2.42 -1.95
N THR A 39 7.47 -2.72 -3.20
CA THR A 39 6.95 -1.78 -4.20
C THR A 39 5.63 -2.27 -4.74
N PHE A 40 4.78 -1.33 -5.16
CA PHE A 40 3.52 -1.63 -5.80
C PHE A 40 3.22 -0.65 -6.93
N SER A 41 2.39 -1.10 -7.86
CA SER A 41 1.76 -0.28 -8.88
C SER A 41 0.30 -0.65 -9.03
N LEU A 42 -0.57 0.35 -9.09
CA LEU A 42 -2.00 0.20 -9.36
C LEU A 42 -2.30 0.85 -10.70
N ASP A 43 -2.82 0.06 -11.63
CA ASP A 43 -3.42 0.59 -12.84
C ASP A 43 -4.81 1.13 -12.48
N THR A 44 -5.04 2.40 -12.74
CA THR A 44 -6.37 3.01 -12.55
C THR A 44 -6.82 3.66 -13.84
N PRO A 45 -8.14 3.77 -14.09
CA PRO A 45 -8.66 4.38 -15.32
C PRO A 45 -8.19 5.82 -15.56
N ILE A 46 -7.70 6.49 -14.51
CA ILE A 46 -7.24 7.89 -14.54
C ILE A 46 -5.71 8.00 -14.47
N GLY A 47 -5.00 6.88 -14.65
CA GLY A 47 -3.55 6.77 -14.72
C GLY A 47 -2.95 5.87 -13.63
N ASP A 48 -1.69 5.50 -13.83
CA ASP A 48 -0.96 4.63 -12.91
C ASP A 48 -0.60 5.33 -11.61
N ILE A 49 -0.68 4.58 -10.50
CA ILE A 49 -0.14 4.98 -9.20
C ILE A 49 0.98 4.02 -8.86
N LYS A 50 2.17 4.53 -8.56
CA LYS A 50 3.33 3.72 -8.15
C LYS A 50 3.81 4.17 -6.78
N GLY A 51 4.18 3.21 -5.96
CA GLY A 51 4.69 3.49 -4.63
C GLY A 51 5.50 2.35 -4.04
N SER A 52 5.96 2.59 -2.83
CA SER A 52 6.66 1.65 -1.98
C SER A 52 6.05 1.65 -0.59
N TYR A 53 6.25 0.57 0.15
CA TYR A 53 5.86 0.48 1.55
C TYR A 53 7.04 0.00 2.39
N LEU A 54 7.03 0.42 3.65
CA LEU A 54 7.98 0.02 4.69
C LEU A 54 7.20 -0.35 5.95
N ILE A 55 7.42 -1.55 6.45
CA ILE A 55 6.82 -1.99 7.72
C ILE A 55 7.69 -1.47 8.86
N LEU A 56 7.07 -0.70 9.75
CA LEU A 56 7.72 -0.05 10.89
C LEU A 56 7.59 -0.86 12.19
N SER A 57 6.74 -1.89 12.20
CA SER A 57 6.49 -2.76 13.36
C SER A 57 7.28 -4.06 13.28
N ASP A 58 7.47 -4.70 14.44
CA ASP A 58 8.02 -6.05 14.50
C ASP A 58 7.10 -7.08 13.80
N THR A 59 7.69 -8.08 13.15
CA THR A 59 7.00 -9.11 12.36
C THR A 59 5.90 -9.85 13.14
N ASN A 60 6.05 -9.98 14.46
CA ASN A 60 5.12 -10.70 15.35
C ASN A 60 4.14 -9.77 16.10
N SER A 61 4.08 -8.48 15.74
CA SER A 61 3.13 -7.56 16.36
C SER A 61 1.69 -7.89 15.95
N PRO A 62 0.70 -7.78 16.86
CA PRO A 62 -0.72 -7.97 16.54
C PRO A 62 -1.30 -6.86 15.65
N GLN A 63 -0.53 -5.78 15.48
CA GLN A 63 -0.82 -4.61 14.67
C GLN A 63 0.43 -4.30 13.85
N THR A 64 0.26 -4.07 12.55
CA THR A 64 1.35 -3.70 11.65
C THR A 64 1.21 -2.22 11.28
N HIS A 65 2.20 -1.41 11.62
CA HIS A 65 2.32 -0.03 11.15
C HIS A 65 3.13 -0.02 9.86
N ILE A 66 2.61 0.61 8.83
CA ILE A 66 3.25 0.68 7.51
C ILE A 66 3.35 2.14 7.08
N GLU A 67 4.56 2.56 6.69
CA GLU A 67 4.76 3.79 5.95
C GLU A 67 4.61 3.49 4.46
N VAL A 68 3.70 4.19 3.80
CA VAL A 68 3.46 4.11 2.36
C VAL A 68 3.99 5.37 1.70
N THR A 69 4.87 5.21 0.71
CA THR A 69 5.42 6.30 -0.09
C THR A 69 4.91 6.20 -1.52
N ILE A 70 4.22 7.23 -2.00
CA ILE A 70 3.80 7.33 -3.40
C ILE A 70 4.93 8.01 -4.18
N THR A 71 5.55 7.28 -5.10
CA THR A 71 6.67 7.78 -5.91
C THR A 71 6.19 8.42 -7.21
N ASP A 72 5.12 7.89 -7.79
CA ASP A 72 4.52 8.38 -9.02
C ASP A 72 2.99 8.34 -8.93
N LYS A 73 2.34 9.40 -9.37
CA LYS A 73 0.88 9.48 -9.40
C LYS A 73 0.41 10.43 -10.50
N PRO A 74 -0.81 10.27 -11.01
CA PRO A 74 -1.37 11.25 -11.93
C PRO A 74 -1.58 12.58 -11.19
N PHE A 75 -1.28 13.70 -11.86
CA PHE A 75 -1.38 15.04 -11.26
C PHE A 75 -2.79 15.36 -10.73
N LEU A 76 -3.82 14.85 -11.41
CA LEU A 76 -5.23 15.04 -11.09
C LEU A 76 -5.69 14.22 -9.88
N VAL A 77 -4.92 13.23 -9.42
CA VAL A 77 -5.31 12.39 -8.29
C VAL A 77 -4.80 13.01 -6.99
N PRO A 78 -5.69 13.44 -6.09
CA PRO A 78 -5.29 13.97 -4.79
C PRO A 78 -4.78 12.85 -3.88
N MET A 79 -3.75 13.14 -3.08
CA MET A 79 -3.14 12.16 -2.17
C MET A 79 -4.16 11.52 -1.23
N LYS A 80 -5.12 12.29 -0.70
CA LYS A 80 -6.20 11.78 0.16
C LYS A 80 -7.01 10.65 -0.47
N LYS A 81 -7.21 10.69 -1.80
CA LYS A 81 -7.97 9.62 -2.50
C LYS A 81 -7.14 8.36 -2.62
N ILE A 82 -5.82 8.48 -2.82
CA ILE A 82 -4.89 7.36 -2.86
C ILE A 82 -4.81 6.69 -1.49
N GLU A 83 -4.61 7.49 -0.44
CA GLU A 83 -4.59 7.04 0.95
C GLU A 83 -5.88 6.29 1.31
N SER A 84 -7.05 6.89 1.05
CA SER A 84 -8.34 6.26 1.33
C SER A 84 -8.57 4.97 0.55
N THR A 85 -8.09 4.90 -0.69
CA THR A 85 -8.21 3.69 -1.53
C THR A 85 -7.33 2.56 -0.99
N ILE A 86 -6.07 2.86 -0.66
CA ILE A 86 -5.13 1.88 -0.11
C ILE A 86 -5.61 1.41 1.27
N ALA A 87 -6.01 2.33 2.16
CA ALA A 87 -6.57 1.97 3.46
C ALA A 87 -7.84 1.10 3.31
N GLY A 88 -8.72 1.43 2.37
CA GLY A 88 -9.94 0.67 2.11
C GLY A 88 -9.70 -0.75 1.59
N PHE A 89 -8.58 -1.02 0.92
CA PHE A 89 -8.20 -2.38 0.52
C PHE A 89 -7.73 -3.24 1.68
N LEU A 90 -7.15 -2.62 2.70
CA LEU A 90 -6.54 -3.30 3.84
C LEU A 90 -7.52 -3.54 4.99
N MET A 91 -8.60 -2.77 5.06
CA MET A 91 -9.64 -2.87 6.10
C MET A 91 -10.86 -3.71 5.68
N LYS A 92 -10.74 -4.53 4.64
CA LYS A 92 -11.85 -5.29 4.05
C LYS A 92 -12.02 -6.68 4.68
#